data_AF-A0A4I2N240-F1
#
_entry.id   AF-A0A4I2N240-F1
#
_cell.length_a   1.000
_cell.length_b   1.000
_cell.length_c   1.000
_cell.angle_alpha   90.00
_cell.angle_beta   90.00
_cell.angle_gamma   90.00
#
_symmetry.space_group_name_H-M   'P 1'
#
loop_
_entity.id
_entity.type
_entity.pdbx_description
1 polymer ?
#
loop_
_entity_poly.entity_id
_entity_poly.type
_entity_poly.pdbx_seq_one_letter_code
_entity_poly.pdbx_strand_id
1 'polypeptide(L)'
;MSEAERAAAQAYAKEKGLTPPSTGHQDSGNTEAKGAEAIYNRVKAAKKVPLDRMPYNLQYTVEVKNGSLIIPHYDHYHNIKFEWFDEGLYEAPKGYSLEDLLATVKYYVEHPNERPHSDNGFGNASDHVRKNKVDQDSKPDEDKGHDEVSEPTHPESDEKENHAGLNPSADNLYKPSTDTEETEEEAEDTTDEAEIPQVEHSVINAKIADAEALLEKVTDPSIRQNAMETLTGLKSSLLLGTKDNNTISAEVDSLLALLKKSQPAPIQ
;
A
#
# COMPACT_ATOMS: atom_id res chain seq x y z
N MET A 1 24.47 -29.28 20.60
CA MET A 1 25.87 -28.83 20.74
C MET A 1 26.28 -28.96 22.19
N SER A 2 27.48 -29.49 22.44
CA SER A 2 28.07 -29.61 23.77
C SER A 2 28.77 -28.31 24.19
N GLU A 3 28.90 -28.07 25.50
CA GLU A 3 29.55 -26.88 26.07
C GLU A 3 31.00 -26.71 25.57
N ALA A 4 31.69 -27.83 25.34
CA ALA A 4 33.04 -27.85 24.78
C ALA A 4 33.09 -27.34 23.33
N GLU A 5 32.10 -27.66 22.51
CA GLU A 5 32.03 -27.18 21.11
C GLU A 5 31.76 -25.67 21.06
N ARG A 6 30.98 -25.16 22.02
CA ARG A 6 30.69 -23.73 22.15
C ARG A 6 31.91 -22.93 22.60
N ALA A 7 32.71 -23.48 23.52
CA ALA A 7 33.96 -22.87 23.99
C ALA A 7 35.03 -22.81 22.88
N ALA A 8 35.17 -23.89 22.10
CA ALA A 8 36.10 -23.94 20.97
C ALA A 8 35.74 -22.91 19.88
N ALA A 9 34.45 -22.77 19.56
CA ALA A 9 33.97 -21.78 18.59
C ALA A 9 34.21 -20.34 19.06
N GLN A 10 34.00 -20.04 20.35
CA GLN A 10 34.27 -18.71 20.91
C GLN A 10 35.77 -18.37 20.95
N ALA A 11 36.63 -19.34 21.27
CA ALA A 11 38.07 -19.14 21.25
C ALA A 11 38.58 -18.86 19.83
N TYR A 12 38.09 -19.62 18.84
CA TYR A 12 38.42 -19.43 17.43
C TYR A 12 37.97 -18.07 16.90
N ALA A 13 36.76 -17.63 17.24
CA ALA A 13 36.25 -16.31 16.87
C ALA A 13 37.11 -15.17 17.45
N LYS A 14 37.54 -15.31 18.71
CA LYS A 14 38.39 -14.33 19.40
C LYS A 14 39.81 -14.26 18.83
N GLU A 15 40.39 -15.40 18.45
CA GLU A 15 41.72 -15.47 17.82
C GLU A 15 41.71 -14.87 16.41
N LYS A 16 40.63 -15.07 15.66
CA LYS A 16 40.48 -14.56 14.29
C LYS A 16 39.97 -13.12 14.22
N GLY A 17 39.76 -12.45 15.36
CA GLY A 17 39.20 -11.10 15.40
C GLY A 17 37.76 -11.02 14.89
N LEU A 18 37.06 -12.15 14.74
CA LEU A 18 35.64 -12.20 14.43
C LEU A 18 34.88 -11.85 15.71
N THR A 19 34.44 -10.61 15.82
CA THR A 19 33.44 -10.26 16.81
C THR A 19 32.12 -10.92 16.41
N PRO A 20 31.47 -11.70 17.28
CA PRO A 20 30.09 -12.11 17.01
C PRO A 20 29.26 -10.84 16.81
N PRO A 21 28.26 -10.85 15.91
CA PRO A 21 27.34 -9.72 15.78
C PRO A 21 26.82 -9.38 17.18
N SER A 22 26.93 -8.11 17.54
CA SER A 22 26.52 -7.64 18.85
C SER A 22 25.09 -8.12 19.12
N THR A 23 24.90 -8.92 20.18
CA THR A 23 23.57 -9.25 20.70
C THR A 23 22.88 -8.03 21.34
N GLY A 24 23.29 -6.81 20.98
CA GLY A 24 22.66 -5.55 21.36
C GLY A 24 21.39 -5.20 20.58
N HIS A 25 20.92 -6.06 19.66
CA HIS A 25 19.63 -5.91 18.98
C HIS A 25 18.54 -6.82 19.55
N GLN A 26 18.61 -7.14 20.85
CA GLN A 26 17.53 -7.81 21.57
C GLN A 26 17.34 -7.20 22.97
N ASP A 27 17.21 -5.89 23.08
CA ASP A 27 16.22 -5.28 23.97
C ASP A 27 16.08 -3.78 23.69
N SER A 28 14.85 -3.29 23.68
CA SER A 28 14.44 -1.88 23.68
C SER A 28 15.05 -0.96 22.60
N GLY A 29 14.24 -0.63 21.58
CA GLY A 29 14.43 0.58 20.80
C GLY A 29 14.40 1.80 21.72
N ASN A 30 15.58 2.27 22.11
CA ASN A 30 15.78 3.55 22.78
C ASN A 30 16.72 4.43 21.96
N THR A 31 16.52 4.46 20.64
CA THR A 31 16.50 5.77 20.00
C THR A 31 15.23 6.41 20.53
N GLU A 32 15.30 7.55 21.24
CA GLU A 32 14.10 8.28 21.62
C GLU A 32 13.25 8.44 20.38
N ALA A 33 12.15 7.69 20.27
CA ALA A 33 11.22 7.82 19.17
C ALA A 33 10.81 9.30 19.13
N LYS A 34 11.02 9.96 18.00
CA LYS A 34 10.58 11.34 17.76
C LYS A 34 9.35 11.27 16.86
N GLY A 35 8.59 12.36 16.83
CA GLY A 35 7.46 12.46 15.91
C GLY A 35 6.32 11.48 16.18
N ALA A 36 5.73 10.94 15.13
CA ALA A 36 4.53 10.11 15.16
C ALA A 36 4.73 8.78 15.88
N GLU A 37 5.92 8.18 15.81
CA GLU A 37 6.24 6.97 16.57
C GLU A 37 6.21 7.24 18.07
N ALA A 38 6.74 8.39 18.50
CA ALA A 38 6.68 8.84 19.89
C ALA A 38 5.23 9.01 20.36
N ILE A 39 4.39 9.58 19.48
CA ILE A 39 2.96 9.74 19.72
C ILE A 39 2.30 8.37 19.89
N TYR A 40 2.51 7.44 18.96
CA TYR A 40 1.96 6.08 19.04
C TYR A 40 2.36 5.38 20.36
N ASN A 41 3.63 5.50 20.75
CA ASN A 41 4.12 4.88 21.98
C ASN A 41 3.50 5.50 23.23
N ARG A 42 3.33 6.83 23.29
CA ARG A 42 2.78 7.51 24.48
C ARG A 42 1.26 7.44 24.60
N VAL A 43 0.52 7.44 23.48
CA VAL A 43 -0.95 7.51 23.53
C VAL A 43 -1.52 6.22 24.09
N LYS A 44 -2.63 6.36 24.82
CA LYS A 44 -3.41 5.22 25.29
C LYS A 44 -4.36 4.76 24.17
N ALA A 45 -4.47 3.45 23.99
CA ALA A 45 -5.45 2.84 23.10
C ALA A 45 -6.89 3.33 23.41
N ALA A 46 -7.56 3.90 22.40
CA ALA A 46 -8.93 4.36 22.49
C ALA A 46 -9.57 4.52 21.10
N LYS A 47 -10.84 4.09 20.94
CA LYS A 47 -11.64 4.28 19.72
C LYS A 47 -12.15 5.73 19.60
N LYS A 48 -11.28 6.65 19.21
CA LYS A 48 -11.61 8.09 19.11
C LYS A 48 -12.07 8.49 17.71
N VAL A 49 -11.44 7.94 16.68
CA VAL A 49 -11.79 8.19 15.29
C VAL A 49 -12.81 7.15 14.83
N PRO A 50 -13.97 7.56 14.26
CA PRO A 50 -14.94 6.64 13.67
C PRO A 50 -14.33 5.81 12.53
N LEU A 51 -14.75 4.55 12.40
CA LEU A 51 -14.21 3.61 11.40
C LEU A 51 -14.35 4.12 9.96
N ASP A 52 -15.48 4.73 9.62
CA ASP A 52 -15.77 5.33 8.31
C ASP A 52 -14.92 6.58 8.00
N ARG A 53 -14.22 7.10 9.02
CA ARG A 53 -13.35 8.27 8.92
C ARG A 53 -11.87 7.90 9.04
N MET A 54 -11.54 6.64 9.29
CA MET A 54 -10.16 6.16 9.37
C MET A 54 -9.53 6.15 7.97
N PRO A 55 -8.47 6.94 7.72
CA PRO A 55 -7.84 6.97 6.41
C PRO A 55 -6.89 5.76 6.24
N TYR A 56 -6.54 5.48 4.98
CA TYR A 56 -5.47 4.54 4.58
C TYR A 56 -5.60 3.12 5.12
N ASN A 57 -6.82 2.67 5.45
CA ASN A 57 -7.08 1.32 5.98
C ASN A 57 -6.34 1.02 7.30
N LEU A 58 -5.94 2.06 8.06
CA LEU A 58 -5.18 1.94 9.31
C LEU A 58 -5.93 1.18 10.42
N GLN A 59 -7.25 1.08 10.33
CA GLN A 59 -8.06 0.25 11.23
C GLN A 59 -7.74 -1.25 11.12
N TYR A 60 -7.11 -1.68 10.03
CA TYR A 60 -6.73 -3.07 9.79
C TYR A 60 -5.28 -3.40 10.15
N THR A 61 -4.55 -2.47 10.77
CA THR A 61 -3.19 -2.73 11.26
C THR A 61 -3.20 -3.91 12.24
N VAL A 62 -2.34 -4.89 11.97
CA VAL A 62 -2.23 -6.11 12.79
C VAL A 62 -1.10 -6.03 13.79
N GLU A 63 -0.03 -5.32 13.45
CA GLU A 63 1.13 -5.12 14.32
C GLU A 63 1.90 -3.85 13.95
N VAL A 64 2.86 -3.49 14.81
CA VAL A 64 3.83 -2.42 14.57
C VAL A 64 5.22 -3.03 14.61
N LYS A 65 6.01 -2.78 13.58
CA LYS A 65 7.35 -3.37 13.43
C LYS A 65 8.27 -2.40 12.69
N ASN A 66 9.48 -2.22 13.20
CA ASN A 66 10.52 -1.36 12.59
C ASN A 66 10.01 0.04 12.22
N GLY A 67 9.35 0.73 13.17
CA GLY A 67 8.80 2.07 12.94
C GLY A 67 7.66 2.13 11.92
N SER A 68 7.02 1.01 11.60
CA SER A 68 5.95 0.91 10.61
C SER A 68 4.71 0.21 11.16
N LEU A 69 3.54 0.70 10.75
CA LEU A 69 2.25 0.05 10.93
C LEU A 69 2.09 -1.00 9.83
N ILE A 70 1.87 -2.25 10.21
CA ILE A 70 1.80 -3.40 9.29
C ILE A 70 0.34 -3.73 9.00
N ILE A 71 -0.07 -3.61 7.74
CA ILE A 71 -1.43 -3.91 7.28
C ILE A 71 -1.37 -4.97 6.18
N PRO A 72 -1.69 -6.23 6.49
CA PRO A 72 -1.77 -7.27 5.49
C PRO A 72 -3.01 -7.07 4.61
N HIS A 73 -2.87 -7.36 3.32
CA HIS A 73 -3.94 -7.25 2.33
C HIS A 73 -3.73 -8.35 1.28
N TYR A 74 -4.66 -9.30 1.21
CA TYR A 74 -4.53 -10.52 0.41
C TYR A 74 -3.16 -11.20 0.60
N ASP A 75 -2.30 -11.14 -0.41
CA ASP A 75 -1.00 -11.79 -0.53
C ASP A 75 0.20 -10.88 -0.22
N HIS A 76 -0.01 -9.62 0.17
CA HIS A 76 1.07 -8.67 0.48
C HIS A 76 0.82 -7.87 1.77
N TYR A 77 1.81 -7.05 2.13
CA TYR A 77 1.77 -6.17 3.30
C TYR A 77 1.96 -4.71 2.88
N HIS A 78 1.10 -3.83 3.38
CA HIS A 78 1.37 -2.40 3.42
C HIS A 78 2.15 -2.07 4.70
N ASN A 79 3.24 -1.33 4.53
CA ASN A 79 4.13 -0.92 5.62
C ASN A 79 4.06 0.61 5.69
N ILE A 80 3.27 1.14 6.61
CA ILE A 80 3.09 2.59 6.76
C ILE A 80 4.07 3.10 7.80
N LYS A 81 5.11 3.80 7.38
CA LYS A 81 6.13 4.36 8.29
C LYS A 81 5.55 5.49 9.13
N PHE A 82 5.93 5.57 10.40
CA PHE A 82 5.59 6.72 11.25
C PHE A 82 6.16 8.03 10.69
N GLU A 83 7.35 8.00 10.10
CA GLU A 83 8.01 9.16 9.47
C GLU A 83 7.12 9.84 8.41
N TRP A 84 6.27 9.10 7.70
CA TRP A 84 5.38 9.69 6.70
C TRP A 84 4.30 10.60 7.30
N PHE A 85 3.95 10.39 8.57
CA PHE A 85 3.09 11.34 9.30
C PHE A 85 3.87 12.59 9.73
N ASP A 86 5.15 12.44 10.05
CA ASP A 86 6.03 13.55 10.43
C ASP A 86 6.38 14.44 9.22
N GLU A 87 6.49 13.86 8.04
CA GLU A 87 6.70 14.54 6.76
C GLU A 87 5.41 15.17 6.18
N GLY A 88 4.25 14.92 6.80
CA GLY A 88 2.96 15.43 6.33
C GLY A 88 2.41 14.71 5.10
N LEU A 89 2.98 13.57 4.71
CA LEU A 89 2.43 12.72 3.64
C LEU A 89 1.15 12.00 4.08
N TYR A 90 1.08 11.71 5.39
CA TYR A 90 -0.04 11.05 6.03
C TYR A 90 -0.61 11.95 7.12
N GLU A 91 -1.92 12.14 7.10
CA GLU A 91 -2.58 13.05 8.03
C GLU A 91 -3.75 12.39 8.75
N ALA A 92 -4.07 12.95 9.92
CA ALA A 92 -5.30 12.62 10.61
C ALA A 92 -6.52 13.12 9.81
N PRO A 93 -7.65 12.40 9.86
CA PRO A 93 -8.86 12.85 9.20
C PRO A 93 -9.33 14.19 9.78
N LYS A 94 -9.90 15.05 8.94
CA LYS A 94 -10.35 16.40 9.33
C LYS A 94 -11.19 16.38 10.61
N GLY A 95 -10.75 17.15 11.60
CA GLY A 95 -11.40 17.28 12.91
C GLY A 95 -10.83 16.35 14.00
N TYR A 96 -9.84 15.52 13.67
CA TYR A 96 -9.11 14.68 14.63
C TYR A 96 -7.64 15.04 14.65
N SER A 97 -7.00 14.87 15.81
CA SER A 97 -5.56 15.00 15.92
C SER A 97 -4.85 13.71 15.48
N LEU A 98 -3.55 13.80 15.15
CA LEU A 98 -2.72 12.62 14.92
C LEU A 98 -2.72 11.69 16.14
N GLU A 99 -2.79 12.24 17.36
CA GLU A 99 -2.91 11.44 18.57
C GLU A 99 -4.20 10.62 18.61
N ASP A 100 -5.33 11.18 18.16
CA ASP A 100 -6.61 10.48 18.14
C ASP A 100 -6.62 9.35 17.12
N LEU A 101 -6.02 9.60 15.94
CA LEU A 101 -5.83 8.57 14.92
C LEU A 101 -4.97 7.43 15.46
N LEU A 102 -3.77 7.73 15.96
CA LEU A 102 -2.83 6.72 16.44
C LEU A 102 -3.34 6.00 17.69
N ALA A 103 -4.10 6.66 18.57
CA ALA A 103 -4.79 6.01 19.68
C ALA A 103 -5.82 4.97 19.21
N THR A 104 -6.51 5.27 18.09
CA THR A 104 -7.49 4.37 17.48
C THR A 104 -6.82 3.20 16.79
N VAL A 105 -5.74 3.43 16.06
CA VAL A 105 -4.91 2.35 15.48
C VAL A 105 -4.39 1.44 16.59
N LYS A 106 -3.79 2.02 17.64
CA LYS A 106 -3.27 1.28 18.79
C LYS A 106 -4.32 0.42 19.45
N TYR A 107 -5.55 0.93 19.56
CA TYR A 107 -6.68 0.16 20.07
C TYR A 107 -6.88 -1.14 19.29
N TYR A 108 -6.95 -1.09 17.96
CA TYR A 108 -7.17 -2.30 17.15
C TYR A 108 -5.96 -3.23 17.06
N VAL A 109 -4.74 -2.70 17.24
CA VAL A 109 -3.54 -3.53 17.40
C VAL A 109 -3.58 -4.30 18.73
N GLU A 110 -3.94 -3.63 19.83
CA GLU A 110 -4.03 -4.24 21.16
C GLU A 110 -5.28 -5.13 21.36
N HIS A 111 -6.33 -4.92 20.57
CA HIS A 111 -7.60 -5.64 20.65
C HIS A 111 -7.91 -6.35 19.33
N PRO A 112 -7.16 -7.41 18.96
CA PRO A 112 -7.28 -8.06 17.65
C PRO A 112 -8.66 -8.68 17.39
N ASN A 113 -9.41 -9.02 18.44
CA ASN A 113 -10.78 -9.55 18.35
C ASN A 113 -11.83 -8.46 18.06
N GLU A 114 -11.50 -7.19 18.32
CA GLU A 114 -12.36 -6.03 18.01
C GLU A 114 -11.97 -5.33 16.70
N ARG A 115 -10.91 -5.82 16.03
CA ARG A 115 -10.49 -5.30 14.73
C ARG A 115 -11.65 -5.47 13.74
N PRO A 116 -12.00 -4.42 12.96
CA PRO A 116 -13.09 -4.51 12.01
C PRO A 116 -12.87 -5.65 11.01
N HIS A 117 -13.97 -6.28 10.60
CA HIS A 117 -13.95 -7.24 9.51
C HIS A 117 -13.76 -6.51 8.18
N SER A 118 -13.06 -7.14 7.24
CA SER A 118 -12.90 -6.66 5.87
C SER A 118 -13.38 -7.72 4.90
N ASP A 119 -14.33 -7.34 4.03
CA ASP A 119 -14.76 -8.17 2.91
C ASP A 119 -13.74 -8.14 1.74
N ASN A 120 -12.77 -7.21 1.79
CA ASN A 120 -11.76 -6.98 0.76
C ASN A 120 -10.36 -7.47 1.18
N GLY A 121 -10.29 -8.46 2.07
CA GLY A 121 -9.03 -9.14 2.38
C GLY A 121 -8.02 -8.35 3.21
N PHE A 122 -8.42 -7.24 3.85
CA PHE A 122 -7.55 -6.50 4.77
C PHE A 122 -7.47 -7.14 6.17
N GLY A 123 -6.34 -6.93 6.83
CA GLY A 123 -6.15 -7.28 8.23
C GLY A 123 -6.32 -8.78 8.45
N ASN A 124 -7.24 -9.15 9.35
CA ASN A 124 -7.48 -10.56 9.69
C ASN A 124 -8.06 -11.39 8.53
N ALA A 125 -8.61 -10.75 7.50
CA ALA A 125 -9.13 -11.42 6.33
C ALA A 125 -8.06 -11.75 5.28
N SER A 126 -6.82 -11.25 5.44
CA SER A 126 -5.71 -11.54 4.53
C SER A 126 -5.26 -12.99 4.60
N ASP A 127 -4.77 -13.51 3.47
CA ASP A 127 -4.21 -14.85 3.34
C ASP A 127 -3.03 -15.09 4.28
N HIS A 128 -2.24 -14.05 4.58
CA HIS A 128 -1.13 -14.13 5.53
C HIS A 128 -1.61 -14.46 6.95
N VAL A 129 -2.67 -13.78 7.40
CA VAL A 129 -3.21 -14.00 8.75
C VAL A 129 -4.00 -15.31 8.81
N ARG A 130 -4.73 -15.63 7.74
CA ARG A 130 -5.49 -16.88 7.63
C ARG A 130 -4.60 -18.12 7.63
N LYS A 131 -3.54 -18.15 6.82
CA LYS A 131 -2.59 -19.27 6.76
C LYS A 131 -1.91 -19.49 8.11
N ASN A 132 -1.42 -18.42 8.74
CA ASN A 132 -0.83 -18.50 10.06
C ASN A 132 -1.81 -18.99 11.14
N LYS A 133 -3.10 -18.68 11.04
CA LYS A 133 -4.11 -19.16 11.99
C LYS A 133 -4.44 -20.63 11.80
N VAL A 134 -4.53 -21.11 10.55
CA VAL A 134 -4.68 -22.54 10.25
C VAL A 134 -3.46 -23.31 10.74
N ASP A 135 -2.24 -22.79 10.58
CA ASP A 135 -1.02 -23.43 11.07
C ASP A 135 -0.91 -23.41 12.61
N GLN A 136 -1.50 -22.42 13.30
CA GLN A 136 -1.57 -22.38 14.77
C GLN A 136 -2.68 -23.26 15.37
N ASP A 137 -3.84 -23.32 14.71
CA ASP A 137 -4.97 -24.18 15.10
C ASP A 137 -4.74 -25.65 14.69
N SER A 138 -3.73 -25.93 13.85
CA SER A 138 -3.27 -27.28 13.47
C SER A 138 -2.24 -27.87 14.45
N LYS A 139 -2.38 -27.62 15.75
CA LYS A 139 -1.80 -28.52 16.76
C LYS A 139 -2.75 -29.72 16.91
N PRO A 140 -2.26 -30.98 16.93
CA PRO A 140 -3.12 -32.12 17.18
C PRO A 140 -3.42 -32.15 18.68
N ASP A 141 -4.47 -31.44 19.10
CA ASP A 141 -5.16 -31.83 20.33
C ASP A 141 -6.11 -32.97 19.96
N GLU A 142 -5.70 -34.18 20.35
CA GLU A 142 -6.58 -35.32 20.41
C GLU A 142 -7.78 -35.01 21.33
N ASP A 143 -8.95 -35.32 20.80
CA ASP A 143 -10.07 -35.97 21.50
C ASP A 143 -11.31 -35.11 21.87
N LYS A 144 -12.39 -35.44 21.13
CA LYS A 144 -13.84 -35.24 21.34
C LYS A 144 -14.39 -33.82 21.08
N GLY A 145 -15.39 -33.62 20.22
CA GLY A 145 -16.30 -34.51 19.50
C GLY A 145 -17.66 -33.81 19.29
N HIS A 146 -18.31 -34.08 18.16
CA HIS A 146 -19.66 -33.63 17.74
C HIS A 146 -19.79 -32.14 17.36
N ASP A 147 -20.49 -31.73 16.31
CA ASP A 147 -21.46 -32.40 15.45
C ASP A 147 -21.57 -31.65 14.12
N GLU A 148 -22.00 -32.37 13.09
CA GLU A 148 -22.28 -31.86 11.76
C GLU A 148 -23.33 -30.73 11.74
N VAL A 149 -23.34 -29.95 10.66
CA VAL A 149 -24.50 -29.78 9.75
C VAL A 149 -24.52 -28.36 9.12
N SER A 150 -24.64 -28.39 7.79
CA SER A 150 -25.19 -27.38 6.89
C SER A 150 -24.29 -26.24 6.39
N GLU A 151 -23.77 -26.46 5.17
CA GLU A 151 -23.98 -25.50 4.08
C GLU A 151 -25.42 -24.98 4.11
N PRO A 152 -25.61 -23.69 3.78
CA PRO A 152 -26.49 -23.44 2.65
C PRO A 152 -25.98 -22.32 1.72
N THR A 153 -25.95 -22.69 0.43
CA THR A 153 -26.47 -21.93 -0.72
C THR A 153 -26.10 -20.47 -0.89
N HIS A 154 -25.33 -20.24 -1.96
CA HIS A 154 -25.36 -19.04 -2.80
C HIS A 154 -26.81 -18.58 -3.10
N PRO A 155 -27.08 -17.27 -3.04
CA PRO A 155 -28.06 -16.66 -3.91
C PRO A 155 -27.36 -15.60 -4.80
N GLU A 156 -27.42 -15.80 -6.11
CA GLU A 156 -27.44 -14.67 -7.04
C GLU A 156 -28.82 -14.04 -6.96
N SER A 157 -28.94 -12.71 -6.76
CA SER A 157 -29.70 -11.79 -7.64
C SER A 157 -29.88 -10.38 -7.05
N ASP A 158 -29.69 -9.41 -7.96
CA ASP A 158 -30.32 -8.07 -8.09
C ASP A 158 -29.87 -6.87 -7.24
N GLU A 159 -28.95 -6.11 -7.85
CA GLU A 159 -29.01 -4.66 -8.14
C GLU A 159 -29.87 -3.77 -7.22
N LYS A 160 -29.22 -2.98 -6.35
CA LYS A 160 -29.38 -1.50 -6.36
C LYS A 160 -28.26 -0.80 -5.58
N GLU A 161 -27.69 0.16 -6.28
CA GLU A 161 -26.71 1.18 -5.90
C GLU A 161 -26.83 1.72 -4.47
N ASN A 162 -25.68 2.04 -3.87
CA ASN A 162 -25.31 3.34 -3.28
C ASN A 162 -24.32 3.14 -2.12
N HIS A 163 -23.02 3.13 -2.39
CA HIS A 163 -22.06 3.91 -1.59
C HIS A 163 -20.82 4.15 -2.44
N ALA A 164 -20.78 5.36 -2.98
CA ALA A 164 -19.63 5.94 -3.61
C ALA A 164 -18.45 6.00 -2.64
N GLY A 165 -17.27 5.71 -3.19
CA GLY A 165 -16.03 6.41 -2.88
C GLY A 165 -15.45 6.17 -1.50
N LEU A 166 -14.34 5.45 -1.45
CA LEU A 166 -13.01 6.04 -1.32
C LEU A 166 -12.00 4.89 -1.25
N ASN A 167 -11.48 4.50 -2.40
CA ASN A 167 -10.25 3.74 -2.49
C ASN A 167 -9.10 4.75 -2.52
N PRO A 168 -8.26 4.89 -1.49
CA PRO A 168 -6.97 5.53 -1.70
C PRO A 168 -6.07 4.49 -2.36
N SER A 169 -5.87 4.69 -3.67
CA SER A 169 -4.86 4.01 -4.48
C SER A 169 -3.52 3.95 -3.77
N ALA A 170 -2.90 2.79 -3.92
CA ALA A 170 -1.51 2.54 -3.61
C ALA A 170 -0.63 3.57 -4.31
N ASP A 171 -0.01 4.44 -3.51
CA ASP A 171 1.13 5.22 -3.95
C ASP A 171 1.97 5.57 -2.73
N ASN A 172 3.01 4.78 -2.50
CA ASN A 172 4.13 5.14 -1.64
C ASN A 172 5.40 4.54 -2.23
N LEU A 173 5.89 5.28 -3.19
CA LEU A 173 7.20 5.19 -3.79
C LEU A 173 8.27 5.43 -2.70
N TYR A 174 9.03 4.41 -2.33
CA TYR A 174 10.39 4.59 -1.80
C TYR A 174 11.38 4.11 -2.85
N LYS A 175 12.01 5.06 -3.54
CA LYS A 175 13.28 4.85 -4.25
C LYS A 175 14.40 5.18 -3.27
N PRO A 176 15.34 4.27 -2.95
CA PRO A 176 16.63 4.71 -2.44
C PRO A 176 17.50 5.13 -3.62
N SER A 177 17.88 6.41 -3.67
CA SER A 177 19.11 6.83 -4.33
C SER A 177 20.29 6.33 -3.51
N THR A 178 21.21 5.61 -4.15
CA THR A 178 22.61 5.59 -3.74
C THR A 178 23.47 5.83 -4.97
N ASP A 179 23.95 7.07 -5.09
CA ASP A 179 25.24 7.34 -5.73
C ASP A 179 26.30 6.51 -5.01
N THR A 180 26.88 5.52 -5.67
CA THR A 180 28.29 5.14 -5.49
C THR A 180 28.75 4.47 -6.78
N GLU A 181 29.89 4.94 -7.27
CA GLU A 181 30.43 4.72 -8.60
C GLU A 181 30.85 3.28 -8.92
N GLU A 182 30.81 3.00 -10.23
CA GLU A 182 31.58 2.02 -11.02
C GLU A 182 31.88 0.65 -10.39
N THR A 183 31.31 -0.40 -10.98
CA THR A 183 32.11 -1.45 -11.65
C THR A 183 31.19 -2.18 -12.63
N GLU A 184 31.51 -2.10 -13.92
CA GLU A 184 31.02 -3.02 -14.94
C GLU A 184 31.35 -4.46 -14.53
N GLU A 185 30.34 -5.31 -14.36
CA GLU A 185 30.45 -6.71 -14.80
C GLU A 185 29.13 -7.13 -15.44
N GLU A 186 29.20 -7.37 -16.74
CA GLU A 186 28.19 -8.06 -17.53
C GLU A 186 27.80 -9.37 -16.86
N ALA A 187 26.50 -9.56 -16.66
CA ALA A 187 25.90 -10.88 -16.69
C ALA A 187 24.79 -10.82 -17.74
N GLU A 188 25.12 -11.25 -18.96
CA GLU A 188 24.14 -11.57 -19.97
C GLU A 188 23.18 -12.63 -19.41
N ASP A 189 21.93 -12.27 -19.18
CA ASP A 189 20.81 -13.20 -19.20
C ASP A 189 19.92 -12.83 -20.38
N THR A 190 20.19 -13.48 -21.50
CA THR A 190 19.50 -13.36 -22.77
C THR A 190 18.18 -14.13 -22.70
N THR A 191 17.14 -13.49 -22.15
CA THR A 191 15.76 -13.83 -22.51
C THR A 191 15.20 -12.70 -23.35
N ASP A 192 15.33 -12.86 -24.66
CA ASP A 192 14.92 -11.94 -25.73
C ASP A 192 13.39 -11.90 -25.83
N GLU A 193 12.73 -11.32 -24.82
CA GLU A 193 11.34 -10.88 -24.93
C GLU A 193 11.38 -9.48 -25.52
N ALA A 194 11.06 -9.36 -26.82
CA ALA A 194 11.14 -8.11 -27.56
C ALA A 194 10.39 -6.99 -26.82
N GLU A 195 11.12 -6.12 -26.12
CA GLU A 195 10.55 -4.94 -25.50
C GLU A 195 9.96 -4.06 -26.60
N ILE A 196 8.63 -4.02 -26.64
CA ILE A 196 7.91 -3.10 -27.52
C ILE A 196 8.34 -1.68 -27.16
N PRO A 197 8.90 -0.90 -28.12
CA PRO A 197 9.40 0.44 -27.85
C PRO A 197 8.28 1.29 -27.26
N GLN A 198 8.55 1.86 -26.09
CA GLN A 198 7.62 2.71 -25.37
C GLN A 198 7.65 4.12 -25.95
N VAL A 199 6.49 4.76 -26.05
CA VAL A 199 6.39 6.17 -26.42
C VAL A 199 7.07 7.03 -25.34
N GLU A 200 7.85 8.01 -25.78
CA GLU A 200 8.52 8.96 -24.89
C GLU A 200 7.53 9.79 -24.07
N HIS A 201 7.84 10.00 -22.79
CA HIS A 201 6.99 10.74 -21.85
C HIS A 201 6.76 12.20 -22.29
N SER A 202 7.71 12.77 -23.03
CA SER A 202 7.60 14.12 -23.63
C SER A 202 6.49 14.19 -24.67
N VAL A 203 6.32 13.14 -25.48
CA VAL A 203 5.27 13.04 -26.51
C VAL A 203 3.90 12.94 -25.85
N ILE A 204 3.77 12.15 -24.79
CA ILE A 204 2.51 11.99 -24.05
C ILE A 204 2.14 13.32 -23.36
N ASN A 205 3.08 13.99 -22.72
CA ASN A 205 2.84 15.30 -22.09
C ASN A 205 2.37 16.35 -23.10
N ALA A 206 2.92 16.35 -24.32
CA ALA A 206 2.45 17.25 -25.38
C ALA A 206 1.00 16.96 -25.77
N LYS A 207 0.64 15.68 -25.94
CA LYS A 207 -0.74 15.28 -26.25
C LYS A 207 -1.73 15.59 -25.13
N ILE A 208 -1.29 15.44 -23.87
CA ILE A 208 -2.08 15.83 -22.69
C ILE A 208 -2.34 17.34 -22.68
N ALA A 209 -1.33 18.16 -22.97
CA ALA A 209 -1.49 19.61 -23.06
C ALA A 209 -2.47 20.01 -24.18
N ASP A 210 -2.42 19.33 -25.34
CA ASP A 210 -3.38 19.52 -26.41
C ASP A 210 -4.81 19.16 -25.97
N ALA A 211 -4.97 18.09 -25.18
CA ALA A 211 -6.27 17.69 -24.64
C ALA A 211 -6.81 18.74 -23.65
N GLU A 212 -5.96 19.30 -22.78
CA GLU A 212 -6.35 20.40 -21.87
C GLU A 212 -6.83 21.64 -22.64
N ALA A 213 -6.10 22.03 -23.70
CA ALA A 213 -6.46 23.18 -24.51
C ALA A 213 -7.77 22.99 -25.29
N LEU A 214 -8.10 21.74 -25.68
CA LEU A 214 -9.37 21.42 -26.32
C LEU A 214 -10.52 21.30 -25.31
N LEU A 215 -10.24 20.82 -24.10
CA LEU A 215 -11.20 20.69 -23.01
C LEU A 215 -11.82 22.04 -22.62
N GLU A 216 -11.02 23.11 -22.60
CA GLU A 216 -11.48 24.47 -22.31
C GLU A 216 -12.53 24.98 -23.32
N LYS A 217 -12.50 24.45 -24.55
CA LYS A 217 -13.41 24.83 -25.65
C LYS A 217 -14.67 23.97 -25.71
N VAL A 218 -14.76 22.89 -24.92
CA VAL A 218 -15.95 22.04 -24.86
C VAL A 218 -17.05 22.75 -24.08
N THR A 219 -18.18 22.99 -24.75
CA THR A 219 -19.35 23.67 -24.18
C THR A 219 -20.28 22.73 -23.43
N ASP A 220 -20.30 21.45 -23.80
CA ASP A 220 -21.13 20.44 -23.13
C ASP A 220 -20.57 20.12 -21.72
N PRO A 221 -21.32 20.40 -20.63
CA PRO A 221 -20.83 20.20 -19.27
C PRO A 221 -20.55 18.74 -18.93
N SER A 222 -21.33 17.80 -19.46
CA SER A 222 -21.19 16.37 -19.18
C SER A 222 -19.94 15.81 -19.86
N ILE A 223 -19.74 16.17 -21.12
CA ILE A 223 -18.55 15.77 -21.89
C ILE A 223 -17.31 16.38 -21.26
N ARG A 224 -17.35 17.67 -20.88
CA ARG A 224 -16.24 18.34 -20.21
C ARG A 224 -15.88 17.68 -18.89
N GLN A 225 -16.87 17.34 -18.05
CA GLN A 225 -16.59 16.68 -16.76
C GLN A 225 -15.96 15.29 -16.95
N ASN A 226 -16.50 14.47 -17.85
CA ASN A 226 -15.98 13.14 -18.15
C ASN A 226 -14.56 13.19 -18.74
N ALA A 227 -14.32 14.12 -19.67
CA ALA A 227 -13.02 14.33 -20.26
C ALA A 227 -11.98 14.84 -19.25
N MET A 228 -12.39 15.71 -18.31
CA MET A 228 -11.52 16.15 -17.21
C MET A 228 -11.11 15.00 -16.30
N GLU A 229 -12.06 14.16 -15.90
CA GLU A 229 -11.81 12.98 -15.06
C GLU A 229 -10.87 11.99 -15.78
N THR A 230 -11.13 11.71 -17.05
CA THR A 230 -10.28 10.85 -17.88
C THR A 230 -8.86 11.40 -17.97
N LEU A 231 -8.72 12.71 -18.20
CA LEU A 231 -7.42 13.37 -18.31
C LEU A 231 -6.64 13.33 -16.98
N THR A 232 -7.32 13.52 -15.85
CA THR A 232 -6.74 13.37 -14.51
C THR A 232 -6.25 11.94 -14.29
N GLY A 233 -7.05 10.93 -14.64
CA GLY A 233 -6.67 9.52 -14.54
C GLY A 233 -5.46 9.17 -15.41
N LEU A 234 -5.37 9.71 -16.62
CA LEU A 234 -4.24 9.52 -17.53
C LEU A 234 -2.96 10.18 -17.02
N LYS A 235 -3.05 11.41 -16.48
CA LYS A 235 -1.91 12.08 -15.84
C LYS A 235 -1.40 11.32 -14.63
N SER A 236 -2.30 10.81 -13.79
CA SER A 236 -1.92 9.96 -12.66
C SER A 236 -1.28 8.66 -13.15
N SER A 237 -1.84 8.01 -14.16
CA SER A 237 -1.28 6.76 -14.69
C SER A 237 0.13 6.96 -15.26
N LEU A 238 0.37 8.09 -15.91
CA LEU A 238 1.66 8.49 -16.45
C LEU A 238 2.70 8.79 -15.36
N LEU A 239 2.29 9.49 -14.30
CA LEU A 239 3.18 9.85 -13.19
C LEU A 239 3.57 8.62 -12.35
N LEU A 240 2.60 7.74 -12.08
CA LEU A 240 2.78 6.57 -11.22
C LEU A 240 3.30 5.35 -11.99
N GLY A 241 3.27 5.38 -13.33
CA GLY A 241 3.64 4.24 -14.17
C GLY A 241 2.68 3.05 -14.03
N THR A 242 1.40 3.28 -13.72
CA THR A 242 0.39 2.20 -13.55
C THR A 242 -0.09 1.62 -14.87
N LYS A 243 0.22 2.27 -16.00
CA LYS A 243 -0.01 1.82 -17.37
C LYS A 243 1.25 2.06 -18.19
N ASP A 244 1.48 1.23 -19.21
CA ASP A 244 2.56 1.45 -20.15
C ASP A 244 2.30 2.70 -21.01
N ASN A 245 3.38 3.31 -21.50
CA ASN A 245 3.33 4.59 -22.21
C ASN A 245 2.56 4.48 -23.55
N ASN A 246 2.57 3.32 -24.19
CA ASN A 246 1.85 3.09 -25.43
C ASN A 246 0.33 3.08 -25.18
N THR A 247 -0.10 2.41 -24.12
CA THR A 247 -1.50 2.41 -23.65
C THR A 247 -1.95 3.81 -23.27
N ILE A 248 -1.15 4.56 -22.49
CA ILE A 248 -1.48 5.94 -22.12
C ILE A 248 -1.58 6.82 -23.37
N SER A 249 -0.62 6.72 -24.30
CA SER A 249 -0.62 7.47 -25.55
C SER A 249 -1.88 7.22 -26.39
N ALA A 250 -2.34 5.96 -26.48
CA ALA A 250 -3.55 5.59 -27.20
C ALA A 250 -4.84 6.08 -26.53
N GLU A 251 -4.90 6.07 -25.19
CA GLU A 251 -6.05 6.62 -24.45
C GLU A 251 -6.11 8.14 -24.55
N VAL A 252 -4.97 8.84 -24.52
CA VAL A 252 -4.90 10.27 -24.79
C VAL A 252 -5.35 10.59 -26.23
N ASP A 253 -4.97 9.79 -27.22
CA ASP A 253 -5.43 9.96 -28.60
C ASP A 253 -6.95 9.79 -28.73
N SER A 254 -7.52 8.82 -28.00
CA SER A 254 -8.97 8.60 -27.94
C SER A 254 -9.70 9.79 -27.32
N LEU A 255 -9.14 10.34 -26.23
CA LEU A 255 -9.66 11.54 -25.58
C LEU A 255 -9.59 12.76 -26.51
N LEU A 256 -8.48 12.95 -27.21
CA LEU A 256 -8.31 14.02 -28.20
C LEU A 256 -9.35 13.92 -29.33
N ALA A 257 -9.64 12.71 -29.83
CA ALA A 257 -10.66 12.50 -30.85
C ALA A 257 -12.07 12.87 -30.35
N LEU A 258 -12.41 12.48 -29.11
CA LEU A 258 -13.66 12.83 -28.46
C LEU A 258 -13.81 14.34 -28.26
N LEU A 259 -12.76 15.00 -27.78
CA LEU A 259 -12.74 16.45 -27.55
C LEU A 259 -12.88 17.24 -28.85
N LYS A 260 -12.25 16.78 -29.95
CA LYS A 260 -12.40 17.36 -31.29
C LYS A 260 -13.81 17.23 -31.83
N LYS A 261 -14.45 16.07 -31.64
CA LYS A 261 -15.84 15.84 -32.06
C LYS A 261 -16.85 16.69 -31.27
N SER A 262 -16.49 17.02 -30.04
CA SER A 262 -17.34 17.77 -29.09
C SER A 262 -17.15 19.28 -29.18
N GLN A 263 -16.32 19.77 -30.11
CA GLN A 263 -16.18 21.19 -30.37
C GLN A 263 -17.48 21.75 -31.00
N PRO A 264 -17.87 22.98 -30.67
CA PRO A 264 -18.99 23.63 -31.35
C PRO A 264 -18.71 23.72 -32.85
N ALA A 265 -19.72 23.42 -33.67
CA ALA A 265 -19.60 23.55 -35.12
C ALA A 265 -19.22 25.00 -35.48
N PRO A 266 -18.31 25.23 -36.45
CA PRO A 266 -17.98 26.57 -36.89
C PRO A 266 -19.26 27.25 -37.39
N ILE A 267 -19.54 28.43 -36.84
CA ILE A 267 -20.63 29.30 -37.30
C ILE A 267 -20.30 29.65 -38.76
N GLN A 268 -21.10 29.13 -39.70
CA GLN A 268 -21.04 29.49 -41.13
C GLN A 268 -21.61 30.89 -41.37
#